data_AF-D8DY98-F1
#
_entry.id   AF-D8DY98-F1
#
_cell.length_a   1.000
_cell.length_b   1.000
_cell.length_c   1.000
_cell.angle_alpha   90.00
_cell.angle_beta   90.00
_cell.angle_gamma   90.00
#
_symmetry.space_group_name_H-M   'P 1'
#
loop_
_entity.id
_entity.type
_entity.pdbx_description
1 polymer ?
#
loop_
_entity_poly.entity_id
_entity_poly.type
_entity_poly.pdbx_seq_one_letter_code
_entity_poly.pdbx_strand_id
1 'polypeptide(L)' 'FDEVGTVLTVADGVAHVYGLRNVEASELLEFENGTMAIVMNLEEDNVGLCAHGANCWYQRRTEG' A
#
# COMPACT_ATOMS: atom_id res chain seq x y z
N PHE A 1 -11.33 13.65 3.69
CA PHE A 1 -10.24 14.15 4.55
C PHE A 1 -8.96 13.72 3.88
N ASP A 2 -8.03 14.64 3.60
CA ASP A 2 -6.71 14.25 3.12
C ASP A 2 -5.93 13.67 4.29
N GLU A 3 -5.58 12.39 4.22
CA GLU A 3 -4.69 11.73 5.18
C GLU A 3 -3.32 11.52 4.55
N VAL A 4 -2.27 11.83 5.32
CA VAL A 4 -0.89 11.63 4.90
C VAL A 4 -0.36 10.36 5.55
N GLY A 5 0.13 9.44 4.71
CA GLY A 5 0.88 8.25 5.12
C GLY A 5 2.36 8.40 4.82
N THR A 6 3.23 7.85 5.66
CA THR A 6 4.68 7.74 5.39
C THR A 6 5.07 6.28 5.24
N VAL A 7 5.64 5.92 4.08
CA VAL A 7 6.15 4.56 3.86
C VAL A 7 7.37 4.33 4.76
N LEU A 8 7.28 3.33 5.63
CA LEU A 8 8.36 2.91 6.51
C LEU A 8 9.25 1.87 5.82
N THR A 9 8.63 0.84 5.26
CA THR A 9 9.32 -0.28 4.60
C THR A 9 8.51 -0.81 3.43
N VAL A 10 9.19 -1.47 2.50
CA VAL A 10 8.58 -2.26 1.42
C VAL A 10 9.26 -3.62 1.39
N ALA A 11 8.49 -4.69 1.60
CA ALA A 11 8.96 -6.06 1.59
C ALA A 11 7.90 -6.98 0.99
N ASP A 12 8.30 -7.92 0.14
CA ASP A 12 7.43 -8.94 -0.45
C ASP A 12 6.15 -8.39 -1.13
N GLY A 13 6.26 -7.20 -1.73
CA GLY A 13 5.14 -6.53 -2.41
C GLY A 13 4.17 -5.80 -1.48
N VAL A 14 4.47 -5.74 -0.18
CA VAL A 14 3.69 -5.02 0.83
C VAL A 14 4.49 -3.83 1.35
N ALA A 15 3.85 -2.66 1.36
CA ALA A 15 4.39 -1.46 2.00
C ALA A 15 3.78 -1.32 3.41
N HIS A 16 4.62 -1.13 4.41
CA HIS A 16 4.16 -0.71 5.75
C HIS A 16 4.17 0.81 5.82
N VAL A 17 3.03 1.39 6.17
CA VAL A 17 2.82 2.83 6.15
C VAL A 17 2.38 3.30 7.53
N TYR A 18 3.09 4.29 8.08
CA TYR A 18 2.67 5.00 9.29
C TYR A 18 1.66 6.09 8.93
N GLY A 19 0.63 6.26 9.76
CA GLY A 19 -0.47 7.20 9.51
C GLY A 19 -1.72 6.47 9.04
N LEU A 20 -2.47 7.07 8.10
CA LEU A 20 -3.67 6.47 7.49
C LEU A 20 -4.66 5.90 8.54
N ARG A 21 -4.99 6.69 9.57
CA ARG A 21 -5.70 6.18 10.77
C ARG A 21 -7.16 5.87 10.52
N ASN A 22 -7.73 6.42 9.44
CA ASN A 22 -9.14 6.25 9.11
C ASN A 22 -9.37 5.24 7.99
N VAL A 23 -8.33 4.56 7.52
CA VAL A 23 -8.47 3.59 6.43
C VAL A 23 -9.02 2.27 6.95
N GLU A 24 -9.81 1.60 6.11
CA GLU A 24 -10.42 0.32 6.42
C GLU A 24 -9.71 -0.83 5.69
N ALA A 25 -9.72 -2.02 6.28
CA ALA A 25 -9.25 -3.21 5.59
C ALA A 25 -10.05 -3.42 4.30
N SER A 26 -9.36 -3.77 3.21
CA SER A 26 -9.89 -3.87 1.84
C SER A 26 -10.25 -2.54 1.15
N GLU A 27 -9.94 -1.39 1.74
CA GLU A 27 -10.06 -0.10 1.06
C GLU A 27 -9.02 0.06 -0.06
N LEU A 28 -9.42 0.67 -1.17
CA LEU A 28 -8.53 1.03 -2.27
C LEU A 28 -8.07 2.48 -2.09
N LEU A 29 -6.77 2.68 -1.92
CA LEU A 29 -6.13 3.98 -1.83
C LEU A 29 -5.52 4.37 -3.17
N GLU A 30 -5.62 5.65 -3.52
CA GLU A 30 -4.92 6.27 -4.64
C GLU A 30 -3.92 7.30 -4.11
N PHE A 31 -2.65 7.12 -4.47
CA PHE A 31 -1.58 8.06 -4.14
C PHE A 31 -1.49 9.18 -5.17
N GLU A 32 -0.89 10.31 -4.80
CA GLU A 32 -0.73 11.48 -5.68
C GLU A 32 -0.02 11.17 -7.01
N ASN A 33 0.83 10.15 -7.04
CA ASN A 33 1.52 9.70 -8.26
C ASN A 33 0.66 8.76 -9.15
N GLY A 34 -0.62 8.56 -8.83
CA GLY A 34 -1.54 7.66 -9.52
C GLY A 34 -1.34 6.17 -9.19
N THR A 35 -0.49 5.84 -8.20
CA THR A 35 -0.35 4.46 -7.71
C THR A 35 -1.61 4.10 -6.93
N MET A 36 -2.13 2.89 -7.15
CA MET A 36 -3.24 2.36 -6.37
C MET A 36 -2.74 1.26 -5.45
N ALA A 37 -3.30 1.17 -4.24
CA ALA A 37 -2.98 0.10 -3.30
C ALA A 37 -4.21 -0.33 -2.49
N ILE A 38 -4.27 -1.61 -2.14
CA ILE A 38 -5.33 -2.17 -1.31
C ILE A 38 -4.79 -2.28 0.13
N VAL A 39 -5.57 -1.77 1.08
CA VAL A 39 -5.32 -1.95 2.51
C VAL A 39 -5.54 -3.42 2.87
N MET A 40 -4.53 -4.08 3.45
CA MET A 40 -4.63 -5.47 3.87
C MET A 40 -4.84 -5.59 5.38
N ASN A 41 -3.80 -5.26 6.15
CA ASN A 41 -3.79 -5.39 7.61
C ASN A 41 -3.72 -4.01 8.25
N LEU A 42 -4.53 -3.83 9.30
CA LEU A 42 -4.46 -2.69 10.20
C LEU A 42 -3.72 -3.13 11.45
N GLU A 43 -2.52 -2.62 11.65
CA GLU A 43 -1.79 -2.77 12.92
C GLU A 43 -1.99 -1.50 13.77
N GLU A 44 -1.63 -1.57 15.05
CA GLU A 44 -1.83 -0.45 15.99
C GLU A 44 -1.06 0.82 15.55
N ASP A 45 0.12 0.63 14.96
CA ASP A 45 1.03 1.72 14.58
C ASP A 45 1.21 1.90 13.07
N ASN A 46 0.82 0.93 12.25
CA ASN A 46 1.04 0.97 10.81
C ASN A 46 -0.03 0.20 10.03
N VAL A 47 -0.09 0.48 8.73
CA VAL A 47 -1.00 -0.16 7.79
C VAL A 47 -0.20 -0.89 6.73
N GLY A 48 -0.56 -2.15 6.47
CA GLY A 48 -0.03 -2.93 5.37
C GLY A 48 -0.80 -2.64 4.07
N LEU A 49 -0.10 -2.17 3.04
CA LEU A 49 -0.66 -1.85 1.72
C LEU A 49 -0.06 -2.74 0.64
N CYS A 50 -0.90 -3.35 -0.19
CA CYS A 50 -0.47 -4.10 -1.36
C CYS A 50 -0.72 -3.28 -2.63
N ALA A 51 0.33 -3.02 -3.42
CA ALA A 51 0.20 -2.24 -4.65
C ALA A 51 -0.62 -2.99 -5.70
N HIS A 52 -1.57 -2.29 -6.33
CA HIS A 52 -2.47 -2.84 -7.33
C HIS A 52 -2.16 -2.27 -8.73
N GLY A 53 -2.27 -3.12 -9.76
CA GLY A 53 -2.14 -2.72 -11.17
C GLY A 53 -0.73 -2.84 -11.78
N ALA A 54 -0.54 -2.24 -12.95
CA ALA A 54 0.69 -2.34 -13.75
C ALA A 54 1.92 -1.68 -13.10
N ASN A 55 1.72 -0.88 -12.05
CA ASN A 55 2.75 -0.19 -11.27
C ASN A 55 3.09 -0.94 -9.97
N CYS A 56 2.67 -2.21 -9.86
CA CYS A 56 3.04 -3.07 -8.74
C CYS A 56 4.57 -3.16 -8.63
N TRP A 57 5.10 -2.99 -7.41
CA TRP A 57 6.52 -3.22 -7.07
C TRP A 57 6.98 -4.65 -7.42
N TYR A 58 6.04 -5.56 -7.65
CA TYR A 58 6.27 -6.86 -8.29
C TYR A 58 6.13 -6.74 -9.81
N GLN A 59 7.21 -6.30 -10.48
CA GLN A 59 7.36 -6.57 -11.90
C GLN A 59 7.53 -8.09 -12.08
N ARG A 60 6.55 -8.70 -12.75
CA ARG A 60 6.51 -10.07 -13.30
C ARG A 60 7.87 -10.78 -13.26
N ARG A 61 8.00 -11.88 -12.50
CA ARG A 61 8.98 -12.92 -12.89
C ARG A 61 8.52 -13.42 -14.27
N THR A 62 9.18 -12.98 -15.32
CA THR A 62 9.14 -13.72 -16.59
C THR A 62 9.86 -15.04 -16.32
N GLU A 63 9.10 -16.09 -16.05
CA GLU A 63 9.61 -17.44 -16.27
C GLU A 63 9.93 -17.56 -17.76
N GLY A 64 11.19 -17.89 -18.05
CA GLY A 64 11.64 -18.30 -19.37
C GLY A 64 11.49 -19.80 -19.55
#